data_AF-A0A3D0DLN3-F1
#
_entry.id   AF-A0A3D0DLN3-F1
#
_cell.length_a   1.000
_cell.length_b   1.000
_cell.length_c   1.000
_cell.angle_alpha   90.00
_cell.angle_beta   90.00
_cell.angle_gamma   90.00
#
_symmetry.space_group_name_H-M   'P 1'
#
loop_
_entity.id
_entity.type
_entity.pdbx_description
1 polymer ?
#
loop_
_entity_poly.entity_id
_entity_poly.type
_entity_poly.pdbx_seq_one_letter_code
_entity_poly.pdbx_strand_id
1 'polypeptide(L)'
;NYEALSHSDEGVNVITGLVKSGERPLSPMKGYRFRYKSNDYIVKPGIYDDITFINSGTAIRLGSIIEVNGFNEDLFLDMIDYTIAYELSRHRLCRVKVLNSILEQEFSGRTRVSKKMLLKRFNIYKKDFKKYCEITGRSKIFCRLALLKRRLMIELKSY
;
A
#
# COMPACT_ATOMS: atom_id res chain seq x y z
N ASN A 1 29.20 12.18 12.23
CA ASN A 1 28.79 10.79 12.57
C ASN A 1 27.92 10.14 11.50
N TYR A 2 28.33 10.16 10.22
CA TYR A 2 27.62 9.48 9.12
C TYR A 2 28.24 8.11 8.75
N GLU A 3 29.38 7.76 9.33
CA GLU A 3 30.20 6.60 8.90
C GLU A 3 29.83 5.29 9.60
N ALA A 4 28.96 5.28 10.61
CA ALA A 4 28.57 4.07 11.35
C ALA A 4 27.26 3.41 10.87
N LEU A 5 26.60 3.94 9.82
CA LEU A 5 25.32 3.43 9.30
C LEU A 5 25.46 2.49 8.09
N SER A 6 26.68 2.25 7.58
CA SER A 6 26.89 1.64 6.26
C SER A 6 26.78 0.11 6.23
N HIS A 7 26.91 -0.60 7.35
CA HIS A 7 26.89 -2.07 7.37
C HIS A 7 25.51 -2.69 7.67
N SER A 8 24.53 -1.93 8.16
CA SER A 8 23.20 -2.47 8.51
C SER A 8 22.15 -2.35 7.40
N ASP A 9 22.43 -1.56 6.35
CA ASP A 9 21.50 -1.28 5.26
C ASP A 9 21.72 -2.17 4.02
N GLU A 10 22.52 -3.23 4.17
CA GLU A 10 22.79 -4.17 3.09
C GLU A 10 21.49 -4.78 2.56
N GLY A 11 21.34 -4.77 1.23
CA GLY A 11 20.16 -5.26 0.53
C GLY A 11 18.90 -4.39 0.68
N VAL A 12 18.93 -3.25 1.39
CA VAL A 12 17.77 -2.35 1.48
C VAL A 12 17.49 -1.74 0.11
N ASN A 13 16.25 -1.91 -0.35
CA ASN A 13 15.78 -1.40 -1.64
C ASN A 13 14.63 -0.41 -1.49
N VAL A 14 14.02 -0.33 -0.32
CA VAL A 14 12.93 0.62 -0.03
C VAL A 14 13.22 1.32 1.29
N ILE A 15 12.99 2.63 1.33
CA ILE A 15 13.01 3.42 2.56
C ILE A 15 11.67 4.11 2.68
N THR A 16 11.04 4.05 3.86
CA THR A 16 9.76 4.73 4.14
C THR A 16 9.73 5.30 5.55
N GLY A 17 8.89 6.31 5.77
CA GLY A 17 8.50 6.75 7.11
C GLY A 17 7.34 5.93 7.71
N LEU A 18 7.05 6.17 8.98
CA LEU A 18 5.80 5.77 9.63
C LEU A 18 4.73 6.80 9.25
N VAL A 19 3.71 6.39 8.50
CA VAL A 19 2.64 7.29 8.03
C VAL A 19 1.40 7.14 8.90
N LYS A 20 0.85 8.27 9.34
CA LYS A 20 -0.42 8.36 10.08
C LYS A 20 -1.38 9.37 9.46
N SER A 21 -2.65 9.25 9.82
CA SER A 21 -3.67 10.25 9.56
C SER A 21 -4.44 10.48 10.86
N GLY A 22 -4.23 11.65 11.48
CA GLY A 22 -4.55 11.87 12.89
C GLY A 22 -3.88 10.81 13.77
N GLU A 23 -4.59 10.30 14.76
CA GLU A 23 -4.10 9.26 15.69
C GLU A 23 -4.02 7.84 15.10
N ARG A 24 -4.40 7.64 13.83
CA ARG A 24 -4.47 6.30 13.23
C ARG A 24 -3.29 6.02 12.31
N PRO A 25 -2.58 4.89 12.47
CA PRO A 25 -1.56 4.48 11.53
C PRO A 25 -2.17 4.17 10.15
N LEU A 26 -1.39 4.38 9.09
CA LEU A 26 -1.76 4.14 7.70
C LEU A 26 -0.77 3.22 6.98
N SER A 27 0.53 3.39 7.20
CA SER A 27 1.60 2.66 6.52
C SER A 27 2.88 2.73 7.36
N PRO A 28 3.78 1.72 7.30
CA PRO A 28 3.67 0.47 6.56
C PRO A 28 2.81 -0.60 7.26
N MET A 29 2.53 -1.71 6.55
CA MET A 29 1.69 -2.81 7.02
C MET A 29 2.27 -4.20 6.66
N LYS A 30 1.94 -5.22 7.45
CA LYS A 30 2.27 -6.64 7.22
C LYS A 30 1.42 -7.23 6.08
N GLY A 31 1.85 -6.97 4.84
CA GLY A 31 1.22 -7.48 3.62
C GLY A 31 -0.17 -6.91 3.33
N TYR A 32 -0.72 -7.19 2.15
CA TYR A 32 -2.08 -6.74 1.83
C TYR A 32 -3.14 -7.55 2.59
N ARG A 33 -4.09 -6.85 3.21
CA ARG A 33 -5.30 -7.44 3.83
C ARG A 33 -6.56 -6.67 3.46
N PHE A 34 -7.68 -7.37 3.40
CA PHE A 34 -8.99 -6.73 3.21
C PHE A 34 -9.48 -5.91 4.39
N ARG A 35 -8.97 -6.24 5.58
CA ARG A 35 -9.26 -5.52 6.81
C ARG A 35 -8.01 -5.61 7.67
N TYR A 36 -7.41 -4.47 7.91
CA TYR A 36 -6.28 -4.35 8.81
C TYR A 36 -6.77 -4.21 10.25
N LYS A 37 -6.09 -4.91 11.16
CA LYS A 37 -6.14 -4.72 12.61
C LYS A 37 -4.97 -3.84 13.04
N SER A 38 -5.00 -3.31 14.26
CA SER A 38 -3.90 -2.50 14.82
C SER A 38 -2.54 -3.20 14.71
N ASN A 39 -2.49 -4.51 14.97
CA ASN A 39 -1.25 -5.30 14.94
C ASN A 39 -0.71 -5.60 13.53
N ASP A 40 -1.45 -5.25 12.48
CA ASP A 40 -0.97 -5.35 11.11
C ASP A 40 -0.11 -4.15 10.71
N TYR A 41 -0.20 -3.03 11.42
CA TYR A 41 0.63 -1.84 11.13
C TYR A 41 2.02 -1.99 11.75
N ILE A 42 3.02 -1.54 11.00
CA ILE A 42 4.37 -1.35 11.53
C ILE A 42 4.40 0.01 12.23
N VAL A 43 4.72 -0.01 13.52
CA VAL A 43 4.74 1.18 14.39
C VAL A 43 6.10 1.44 15.00
N LYS A 44 7.10 0.60 14.68
CA LYS A 44 8.47 0.73 15.15
C LYS A 44 9.40 0.88 13.95
N PRO A 45 10.44 1.73 14.06
CA PRO A 45 11.53 1.77 13.08
C PRO A 45 12.28 0.44 13.03
N GLY A 46 12.88 0.14 11.89
CA GLY A 46 13.63 -1.10 11.69
C GLY A 46 13.70 -1.52 10.23
N ILE A 47 14.31 -2.68 9.98
CA ILE A 47 14.32 -3.32 8.66
C ILE A 47 13.32 -4.46 8.68
N TYR A 48 12.48 -4.49 7.63
CA TYR A 48 11.40 -5.46 7.47
C TYR A 48 11.44 -6.02 6.06
N ASP A 49 11.13 -7.30 5.92
CA ASP A 49 10.96 -7.95 4.63
C ASP A 49 9.47 -8.12 4.31
N ASP A 50 9.11 -8.00 3.03
CA ASP A 50 7.77 -8.29 2.47
C ASP A 50 6.60 -7.54 3.13
N ILE A 51 6.86 -6.31 3.58
CA ILE A 51 5.83 -5.38 4.03
C ILE A 51 5.27 -4.55 2.88
N THR A 52 4.05 -4.07 3.04
CA THR A 52 3.44 -3.09 2.12
C THR A 52 3.62 -1.69 2.68
N PHE A 53 3.78 -0.74 1.79
CA PHE A 53 3.91 0.68 2.07
C PHE A 53 3.00 1.48 1.12
N ILE A 54 2.85 2.77 1.39
CA ILE A 54 2.21 3.70 0.46
C ILE A 54 3.27 4.54 -0.24
N ASN A 55 2.96 5.10 -1.40
CA ASN A 55 3.92 5.90 -2.16
C ASN A 55 4.37 7.17 -1.40
N SER A 56 3.47 7.79 -0.63
CA SER A 56 3.80 8.98 0.16
C SER A 56 4.95 8.69 1.14
N GLY A 57 6.05 9.44 1.02
CA GLY A 57 7.18 9.31 1.92
C GLY A 57 8.00 8.03 1.73
N THR A 58 7.86 7.37 0.58
CA THR A 58 8.64 6.19 0.20
C THR A 58 9.65 6.55 -0.89
N ALA A 59 10.88 6.06 -0.73
CA ALA A 59 11.90 6.04 -1.76
C ALA A 59 12.24 4.58 -2.09
N ILE A 60 12.37 4.27 -3.39
CA ILE A 60 12.73 2.93 -3.87
C ILE A 60 14.02 3.05 -4.68
N ARG A 61 14.94 2.11 -4.48
CA ARG A 61 16.18 2.00 -5.25
C ARG A 61 15.85 1.85 -6.74
N LEU A 62 16.44 2.71 -7.57
CA LEU A 62 16.15 2.76 -9.01
C LEU A 62 16.36 1.40 -9.70
N GLY A 63 17.47 0.72 -9.39
CA GLY A 63 17.74 -0.61 -9.95
C GLY A 63 16.63 -1.63 -9.65
N SER A 64 16.10 -1.62 -8.42
CA SER A 64 15.01 -2.52 -8.02
C SER A 64 13.69 -2.18 -8.72
N ILE A 65 13.39 -0.89 -8.96
CA ILE A 65 12.24 -0.49 -9.77
C ILE A 65 12.38 -0.97 -11.22
N ILE A 66 13.56 -0.80 -11.82
CA ILE A 66 13.81 -1.23 -13.20
C ILE A 66 13.68 -2.75 -13.32
N GLU A 67 14.21 -3.50 -12.35
CA GLU A 67 14.17 -4.97 -12.35
C GLU A 67 12.75 -5.53 -12.30
N VAL A 68 11.83 -4.85 -11.61
CA VAL A 68 10.41 -5.23 -11.56
C VAL A 68 9.55 -4.59 -12.67
N ASN A 69 10.20 -3.99 -13.68
CA ASN A 69 9.56 -3.31 -14.81
C ASN A 69 8.63 -2.14 -14.42
N GLY A 70 9.00 -1.41 -13.37
CA GLY A 70 8.33 -0.17 -12.98
C GLY A 70 6.91 -0.36 -12.42
N PHE A 71 6.12 0.71 -12.52
CA PHE A 71 4.70 0.69 -12.12
C PHE A 71 3.84 0.14 -13.26
N ASN A 72 2.84 -0.66 -12.91
CA ASN A 72 1.90 -1.19 -13.90
C ASN A 72 0.94 -0.09 -14.40
N GLU A 73 1.09 0.33 -15.65
CA GLU A 73 0.32 1.43 -16.27
C GLU A 73 -1.17 1.12 -16.51
N ASP A 74 -1.60 -0.14 -16.38
CA ASP A 74 -3.03 -0.48 -16.47
C ASP A 74 -3.81 -0.01 -15.22
N LEU A 75 -3.10 0.21 -14.11
CA LEU A 75 -3.62 0.74 -12.85
C LEU A 75 -3.61 2.26 -12.90
N PHE A 76 -4.72 2.89 -12.54
CA PHE A 76 -4.80 4.35 -12.52
C PHE A 76 -4.34 4.95 -11.21
N LEU A 77 -4.87 4.47 -10.08
CA LEU A 77 -4.60 5.09 -8.78
C LEU A 77 -4.65 4.09 -7.64
N ASP A 78 -5.72 3.32 -7.55
CA ASP A 78 -5.87 2.36 -6.46
C ASP A 78 -4.92 1.17 -6.70
N MET A 79 -4.43 0.57 -5.62
CA MET A 79 -3.62 -0.66 -5.65
C MET A 79 -2.22 -0.56 -6.28
N ILE A 80 -1.81 0.59 -6.81
CA ILE A 80 -0.47 0.79 -7.37
C ILE A 80 0.62 0.45 -6.34
N ASP A 81 0.53 1.02 -5.15
CA ASP A 81 1.50 0.83 -4.06
C ASP A 81 1.56 -0.64 -3.60
N TYR A 82 0.40 -1.31 -3.58
CA TYR A 82 0.33 -2.73 -3.26
C TYR A 82 0.89 -3.62 -4.37
N THR A 83 0.79 -3.18 -5.62
CA THR A 83 1.32 -3.89 -6.78
C THR A 83 2.83 -3.81 -6.79
N ILE A 84 3.40 -2.61 -6.62
CA ILE A 84 4.87 -2.45 -6.57
C ILE A 84 5.48 -3.22 -5.40
N ALA A 85 4.87 -3.18 -4.20
CA ALA A 85 5.34 -3.94 -3.05
C ALA A 85 5.27 -5.47 -3.30
N TYR A 86 4.24 -5.92 -4.00
CA TYR A 86 4.10 -7.32 -4.38
C TYR A 86 5.12 -7.76 -5.44
N GLU A 87 5.37 -6.94 -6.47
CA GLU A 87 6.38 -7.22 -7.49
C GLU A 87 7.79 -7.27 -6.85
N LEU A 88 8.14 -6.28 -6.03
CA LEU A 88 9.40 -6.30 -5.26
C LEU A 88 9.52 -7.58 -4.41
N SER A 89 8.43 -8.01 -3.77
CA SER A 89 8.42 -9.20 -2.91
C SER A 89 8.69 -10.48 -3.71
N ARG A 90 8.00 -10.69 -4.84
CA ARG A 90 8.23 -11.90 -5.67
C ARG A 90 9.64 -11.95 -6.29
N HIS A 91 10.28 -10.80 -6.46
CA HIS A 91 11.67 -10.68 -6.92
C HIS A 91 12.69 -10.71 -5.78
N ARG A 92 12.28 -10.90 -4.52
CA ARG A 92 13.14 -10.87 -3.32
C ARG A 92 13.86 -9.53 -3.12
N LEU A 93 13.22 -8.45 -3.57
CA LEU A 93 13.71 -7.08 -3.48
C LEU A 93 12.95 -6.26 -2.41
N CYS A 94 11.92 -6.81 -1.75
CA CYS A 94 11.11 -6.07 -0.76
C CYS A 94 11.75 -6.02 0.63
N ARG A 95 12.97 -5.50 0.72
CA ARG A 95 13.65 -5.22 2.00
C ARG A 95 13.54 -3.72 2.30
N VAL A 96 12.78 -3.41 3.34
CA VAL A 96 12.27 -2.07 3.62
C VAL A 96 12.83 -1.55 4.94
N LYS A 97 13.53 -0.42 4.87
CA LYS A 97 13.96 0.34 6.05
C LYS A 97 12.89 1.36 6.45
N VAL A 98 12.29 1.15 7.61
CA VAL A 98 11.33 2.07 8.22
C VAL A 98 12.09 3.02 9.14
N LEU A 99 12.08 4.31 8.79
CA LEU A 99 12.79 5.34 9.53
C LEU A 99 12.03 5.75 10.81
N ASN A 100 12.76 6.28 11.78
CA ASN A 100 12.19 6.90 12.97
C ASN A 100 11.65 8.32 12.67
N SER A 101 10.76 8.40 11.70
CA SER A 101 10.12 9.64 11.25
C SER A 101 8.63 9.40 11.09
N ILE A 102 7.82 10.29 11.65
CA ILE A 102 6.37 10.25 11.53
C ILE A 102 5.94 11.23 10.45
N LEU A 103 5.28 10.72 9.41
CA LEU A 103 4.68 11.51 8.35
C LEU A 103 3.18 11.59 8.58
N GLU A 104 2.66 12.81 8.64
CA GLU A 104 1.23 13.06 8.77
C GLU A 104 0.63 13.40 7.41
N GLN A 105 -0.41 12.66 7.03
CA GLN A 105 -1.13 12.87 5.78
C GLN A 105 -2.63 12.90 6.02
N GLU A 106 -3.31 13.89 5.44
CA GLU A 106 -4.77 13.90 5.38
C GLU A 106 -5.26 12.96 4.27
N PHE A 107 -6.18 12.06 4.61
CA PHE A 107 -6.72 11.12 3.64
C PHE A 107 -8.17 11.48 3.28
N SER A 108 -8.39 11.87 2.03
CA SER A 108 -9.70 12.30 1.52
C SER A 108 -10.80 11.22 1.57
N GLY A 109 -10.43 9.95 1.82
CA GLY A 109 -11.37 8.87 2.10
C GLY A 109 -12.02 8.95 3.49
N ARG A 110 -11.53 9.84 4.38
CA ARG A 110 -12.06 10.06 5.72
C ARG A 110 -12.98 11.29 5.82
N THR A 111 -13.00 12.14 4.79
CA THR A 111 -13.93 13.27 4.69
C THR A 111 -15.33 12.77 4.31
N ARG A 112 -16.39 13.38 4.87
CA ARG A 112 -17.77 13.09 4.48
C ARG A 112 -17.97 13.56 3.04
N VAL A 113 -18.16 12.62 2.13
CA VAL A 113 -18.35 12.88 0.70
C VAL A 113 -19.71 12.36 0.24
N SER A 114 -20.26 12.95 -0.82
CA SER A 114 -21.55 12.53 -1.36
C SER A 114 -21.51 11.10 -1.91
N LYS A 115 -22.65 10.41 -1.88
CA LYS A 115 -22.82 9.07 -2.48
C LYS A 115 -22.33 9.03 -3.93
N LYS A 116 -22.66 10.06 -4.73
CA LYS A 116 -22.22 10.19 -6.12
C LYS A 116 -20.69 10.16 -6.24
N MET A 117 -19.98 10.84 -5.34
CA MET A 117 -18.52 10.85 -5.32
C MET A 117 -17.94 9.49 -4.88
N LEU A 118 -18.54 8.84 -3.87
CA LEU A 118 -18.15 7.49 -3.45
C LEU A 118 -18.29 6.48 -4.59
N LEU A 119 -19.38 6.56 -5.36
CA LEU A 119 -19.61 5.68 -6.52
C LEU A 119 -18.61 5.91 -7.63
N LYS A 120 -18.23 7.18 -7.91
CA LYS A 120 -17.15 7.49 -8.86
C LYS A 120 -15.81 6.87 -8.42
N ARG A 121 -15.41 7.07 -7.16
CA ARG A 121 -14.18 6.48 -6.59
C ARG A 121 -14.23 4.95 -6.60
N PHE A 122 -15.40 4.37 -6.35
CA PHE A 122 -15.58 2.92 -6.42
C PHE A 122 -15.35 2.36 -7.83
N ASN A 123 -15.70 3.07 -8.89
CA ASN A 123 -15.47 2.60 -10.25
C ASN A 123 -13.97 2.55 -10.60
N ILE A 124 -13.19 3.54 -10.13
CA ILE A 124 -11.72 3.53 -10.22
C ILE A 124 -11.18 2.30 -9.47
N TYR A 125 -11.50 2.19 -8.18
CA TYR A 125 -11.10 1.06 -7.35
C TYR A 125 -11.49 -0.29 -7.99
N LYS A 126 -12.70 -0.40 -8.56
CA LYS A 126 -13.20 -1.62 -9.17
C LYS A 126 -12.35 -2.06 -10.36
N LYS A 127 -11.92 -1.12 -11.21
CA LYS A 127 -11.02 -1.40 -12.34
C LYS A 127 -9.67 -1.88 -11.81
N ASP A 128 -9.05 -1.06 -10.97
CA ASP A 128 -7.69 -1.29 -10.49
C ASP A 128 -7.58 -2.55 -9.61
N PHE A 129 -8.58 -2.80 -8.75
CA PHE A 129 -8.61 -3.98 -7.89
C PHE A 129 -8.77 -5.29 -8.66
N LYS A 130 -9.50 -5.30 -9.78
CA LYS A 130 -9.58 -6.47 -10.67
C LYS A 130 -8.21 -6.79 -11.26
N LYS A 131 -7.56 -5.77 -11.82
CA LYS A 131 -6.22 -5.90 -12.39
C LYS A 131 -5.20 -6.36 -11.35
N TYR A 132 -5.24 -5.79 -10.14
CA TYR A 132 -4.44 -6.26 -9.03
C TYR A 132 -4.68 -7.74 -8.69
N CYS A 133 -5.94 -8.20 -8.68
CA CYS A 133 -6.22 -9.61 -8.45
C CYS A 133 -5.64 -10.51 -9.55
N GLU A 134 -5.67 -10.06 -10.81
CA GLU A 134 -5.05 -10.77 -11.94
C GLU A 134 -3.53 -10.86 -11.76
N ILE A 135 -2.86 -9.73 -11.44
CA ILE A 135 -1.41 -9.65 -11.22
C ILE A 135 -0.97 -10.57 -10.06
N THR A 136 -1.73 -10.55 -8.97
CA THR A 136 -1.42 -11.31 -7.75
C THR A 136 -1.92 -12.76 -7.76
N GLY A 137 -2.53 -13.22 -8.85
CA GLY A 137 -3.05 -14.58 -8.97
C GLY A 137 -4.24 -14.89 -8.05
N ARG A 138 -4.95 -13.86 -7.56
CA ARG A 138 -6.09 -14.05 -6.66
C ARG A 138 -7.33 -14.51 -7.41
N SER A 139 -8.13 -15.36 -6.77
CA SER A 139 -9.28 -15.99 -7.42
C SER A 139 -10.36 -14.98 -7.83
N LYS A 140 -11.09 -15.29 -8.92
CA LYS A 140 -12.23 -14.48 -9.37
C LYS A 140 -13.32 -14.36 -8.30
N ILE A 141 -13.51 -15.39 -7.49
CA ILE A 141 -14.47 -15.40 -6.37
C ILE A 141 -14.03 -14.39 -5.31
N PHE A 142 -12.76 -14.43 -4.90
CA PHE A 142 -12.19 -13.47 -3.96
C PHE A 142 -12.38 -12.03 -4.44
N CYS A 143 -12.08 -11.78 -5.73
CA CYS A 143 -12.25 -10.45 -6.32
C CYS A 143 -13.72 -9.98 -6.26
N ARG A 144 -14.66 -10.85 -6.66
CA ARG A 144 -16.10 -10.55 -6.63
C ARG A 144 -16.61 -10.26 -5.23
N LEU A 145 -16.26 -11.08 -4.24
CA LEU A 145 -16.70 -10.90 -2.85
C LEU A 145 -16.20 -9.58 -2.25
N ALA A 146 -14.96 -9.20 -2.55
CA ALA A 146 -14.39 -7.94 -2.10
C ALA A 146 -15.11 -6.71 -2.67
N LEU A 147 -15.37 -6.73 -3.98
CA LEU A 147 -16.07 -5.66 -4.68
C LEU A 147 -17.52 -5.54 -4.19
N LEU A 148 -18.20 -6.67 -3.98
CA LEU A 148 -19.56 -6.70 -3.44
C LEU A 148 -19.61 -6.10 -2.03
N LYS A 149 -18.71 -6.55 -1.13
CA LYS A 149 -18.61 -6.01 0.23
C LYS A 149 -18.39 -4.50 0.22
N ARG A 150 -17.46 -4.01 -0.60
CA ARG A 150 -17.18 -2.56 -0.68
C ARG A 150 -18.38 -1.79 -1.24
N ARG A 151 -19.11 -2.35 -2.22
CA ARG A 151 -20.33 -1.74 -2.75
C ARG A 151 -21.41 -1.62 -1.68
N LEU A 152 -21.67 -2.70 -0.93
CA LEU A 152 -22.65 -2.71 0.17
C LEU A 152 -22.30 -1.67 1.24
N MET A 153 -21.02 -1.55 1.60
CA MET A 153 -20.59 -0.52 2.55
C MET A 153 -20.85 0.91 2.07
N ILE A 154 -20.76 1.19 0.77
CA ILE A 154 -21.07 2.51 0.22
C ILE A 154 -22.57 2.78 0.30
N GLU A 155 -23.40 1.78 0.01
CA GLU A 155 -24.86 1.91 0.14
C GLU A 155 -25.25 2.19 1.60
N LEU A 156 -24.72 1.43 2.55
CA LEU A 156 -25.01 1.60 3.98
C LEU A 156 -24.54 2.95 4.56
N LYS A 157 -23.41 3.48 4.09
CA LYS A 157 -22.91 4.81 4.52
C LYS A 157 -23.68 5.99 3.92
N SER A 158 -24.55 5.72 2.96
CA SER A 158 -25.35 6.75 2.26
C SER A 158 -26.76 6.92 2.84
N TYR A 159 -27.08 6.18 3.91
CA TYR A 159 -28.22 6.38 4.80
C TYR A 159 -27.71 6.95 6.12
#